data_AF-A0A7Z9P151-F1
#
_entry.id   AF-A0A7Z9P151-F1
#
_cell.length_a   1.000
_cell.length_b   1.000
_cell.length_c   1.000
_cell.angle_alpha   90.00
_cell.angle_beta   90.00
_cell.angle_gamma   90.00
#
_symmetry.space_group_name_H-M   'P 1'
#
loop_
_entity.id
_entity.type
_entity.pdbx_description
1 polymer ?
#
loop_
_entity_poly.entity_id
_entity_poly.type
_entity_poly.pdbx_seq_one_letter_code
_entity_poly.pdbx_strand_id
1 'polypeptide(L)'
;MTHTFARNLNILFVYMICTPLIGAYAVQFIQGEFPCPLCLLQRLAMIGIACGALANVRYGIRPRHYGMCIVSAMFGAAVSIRQITLHIVPAPGNEGYGTPVLGIHLYTWALLIFGATILILGMLFLFNSKQFYTKDNPKNLTPLSVSRLGVIAFWLAFGITAANACTTFLERGYRKMPFMAPMRETIAAAVLMEMKYDGSRPLVVPMCGSGTIAIEAALMAKQRAPGLLRSNYTCNHWLNADKDAWSQQRADAKKLLKKNDPAPIIASDIEEEAIEATRKNAVTAGVDHLIDFH
;
A
#
# COMPACT_ATOMS: atom_id res chain seq x y z
N MET A 1 -8.51 13.30 37.92
CA MET A 1 -7.43 12.29 37.86
C MET A 1 -6.15 12.91 38.39
N THR A 2 -5.40 12.22 39.25
CA THR A 2 -4.07 12.70 39.66
C THR A 2 -3.12 12.68 38.45
N HIS A 3 -2.22 13.67 38.33
CA HIS A 3 -1.28 13.77 37.20
C HIS A 3 -0.47 12.48 36.97
N THR A 4 -0.21 11.73 38.05
CA THR A 4 0.46 10.42 38.01
C THR A 4 -0.37 9.35 37.29
N PHE A 5 -1.69 9.30 37.49
CA PHE A 5 -2.56 8.33 36.84
C PHE A 5 -2.68 8.58 35.33
N ALA A 6 -2.86 9.83 34.93
CA ALA A 6 -2.88 10.20 33.51
C ALA A 6 -1.54 9.92 32.81
N ARG A 7 -0.41 10.09 33.50
CA ARG A 7 0.92 9.72 32.98
C ARG A 7 1.07 8.21 32.80
N ASN A 8 0.64 7.42 33.79
CA ASN A 8 0.69 5.96 33.69
C ASN A 8 -0.20 5.42 32.57
N LEU A 9 -1.36 6.03 32.34
CA LEU A 9 -2.24 5.69 31.23
C LEU A 9 -1.58 5.95 29.86
N ASN A 10 -0.89 7.08 29.69
CA ASN A 10 -0.13 7.36 28.46
C ASN A 10 1.04 6.38 28.26
N ILE A 11 1.73 5.98 29.33
CA ILE A 11 2.80 4.96 29.26
C ILE A 11 2.23 3.60 28.82
N LEU A 12 1.11 3.18 29.41
CA LEU A 12 0.41 1.95 29.03
C LEU A 12 -0.02 2.00 27.55
N PHE A 13 -0.48 3.15 27.09
CA PHE A 13 -0.87 3.37 25.71
C PHE A 13 0.30 3.22 24.73
N VAL A 14 1.51 3.69 25.08
CA VAL A 14 2.73 3.45 24.28
C VAL A 14 3.02 1.95 24.18
N TYR A 15 2.95 1.20 25.28
CA TYR A 15 3.16 -0.25 25.25
C TYR A 15 2.14 -0.97 24.38
N MET A 16 0.87 -0.60 24.47
CA MET A 16 -0.21 -1.17 23.65
C MET A 16 0.06 -1.02 22.15
N ILE A 17 0.61 0.12 21.71
CA ILE A 17 0.95 0.38 20.30
C ILE A 17 2.27 -0.30 19.89
N CYS A 18 3.21 -0.49 20.81
CA CYS A 18 4.46 -1.20 20.52
C CYS A 18 4.24 -2.71 20.28
N THR A 19 3.29 -3.34 20.98
CA THR A 19 2.98 -4.78 20.84
C THR A 19 2.69 -5.21 19.38
N PRO A 20 1.74 -4.59 18.65
CA PRO A 20 1.46 -4.98 17.26
C PRO A 20 2.62 -4.66 16.31
N LEU A 21 3.43 -3.62 16.58
CA LEU A 21 4.64 -3.35 15.80
C LEU A 21 5.69 -4.45 15.96
N ILE A 22 5.89 -4.96 17.18
CA ILE A 22 6.78 -6.09 17.45
C ILE A 22 6.23 -7.36 16.80
N GLY A 23 4.92 -7.63 16.91
CA GLY A 23 4.28 -8.77 16.27
C GLY A 23 4.43 -8.77 14.74
N ALA A 24 4.19 -7.62 14.10
CA ALA A 24 4.39 -7.46 12.67
C ALA A 24 5.85 -7.67 12.23
N TYR A 25 6.81 -7.34 13.11
CA TYR A 25 8.21 -7.62 12.89
C TYR A 25 8.58 -9.09 13.04
N ALA A 26 8.02 -9.74 14.07
CA ALA A 26 8.22 -11.16 14.29
C ALA A 26 7.74 -11.95 13.05
N VAL A 27 6.57 -11.61 12.51
CA VAL A 27 6.05 -12.20 11.26
C VAL A 27 7.03 -11.95 10.09
N GLN A 28 7.50 -10.72 9.91
CA GLN A 28 8.42 -10.37 8.82
C GLN A 28 9.74 -11.18 8.84
N PHE A 29 10.34 -11.38 10.01
CA PHE A 29 11.63 -12.07 10.12
C PHE A 29 11.53 -13.59 10.31
N ILE A 30 10.49 -14.07 11.01
CA ILE A 30 10.31 -15.50 11.29
C ILE A 30 9.67 -16.21 10.10
N GLN A 31 8.65 -15.61 9.47
CA GLN A 31 7.93 -16.21 8.35
C GLN A 31 8.50 -15.78 6.99
N GLY A 32 9.45 -14.83 6.97
CA GLY A 32 10.06 -14.34 5.73
C GLY A 32 9.09 -13.59 4.81
N GLU A 33 7.92 -13.19 5.32
CA GLU A 33 6.94 -12.42 4.56
C GLU A 33 7.34 -10.95 4.47
N PHE A 34 7.61 -10.46 3.27
CA PHE A 34 7.90 -9.04 3.07
C PHE A 34 6.63 -8.19 3.25
N PRO A 35 6.71 -7.04 3.95
CA PRO A 35 5.56 -6.18 4.15
C PRO A 35 5.16 -5.48 2.85
N CYS A 36 3.87 -5.44 2.58
CA CYS A 36 3.31 -4.67 1.48
C CYS A 36 3.53 -3.14 1.66
N PRO A 37 3.54 -2.34 0.59
CA PRO A 37 3.70 -0.88 0.72
C PRO A 37 2.63 -0.22 1.61
N LEU A 38 1.38 -0.69 1.55
CA LEU A 38 0.28 -0.23 2.41
C LEU A 38 0.50 -0.61 3.88
N CYS A 39 1.13 -1.75 4.14
CA CYS A 39 1.49 -2.24 5.47
C CYS A 39 2.57 -1.35 6.10
N LEU A 40 3.54 -0.86 5.31
CA LEU A 40 4.54 0.11 5.75
C LEU A 40 3.90 1.45 6.15
N LEU A 41 2.92 1.92 5.38
CA LEU A 41 2.13 3.12 5.71
C LEU A 41 1.35 2.96 7.02
N GLN A 42 0.82 1.77 7.32
CA GLN A 42 0.18 1.46 8.61
C GLN A 42 1.18 1.48 9.76
N ARG A 43 2.40 0.95 9.58
CA ARG A 43 3.46 1.05 10.60
C ARG A 43 3.85 2.50 10.88
N LEU A 44 3.95 3.33 9.84
CA LEU A 44 4.22 4.77 9.98
C LEU A 44 3.10 5.46 10.81
N ALA A 45 1.84 5.11 10.56
CA ALA A 45 0.71 5.63 11.34
C ALA A 45 0.79 5.22 12.83
N MET A 46 1.12 3.96 13.13
CA MET A 46 1.33 3.50 14.51
C MET A 46 2.49 4.22 15.20
N ILE A 47 3.60 4.45 14.49
CA ILE A 47 4.73 5.25 15.00
C ILE A 47 4.29 6.68 15.31
N GLY A 48 3.47 7.32 14.46
CA GLY A 48 2.90 8.64 14.71
C GLY A 48 2.08 8.70 16.01
N ILE A 49 1.27 7.67 16.29
CA ILE A 49 0.53 7.52 17.55
C ILE A 49 1.49 7.40 18.73
N ALA A 50 2.52 6.54 18.62
CA ALA A 50 3.51 6.35 19.67
C ALA A 50 4.28 7.65 19.98
N CYS A 51 4.68 8.42 18.95
CA CYS A 51 5.32 9.72 19.12
C CYS A 51 4.43 10.71 19.88
N GLY A 52 3.12 10.72 19.63
CA GLY A 52 2.18 11.63 20.31
C GLY A 52 2.00 11.26 21.77
N ALA A 53 1.87 9.97 22.06
CA ALA A 53 1.81 9.45 23.41
C ALA A 53 3.12 9.72 24.20
N LEU A 54 4.29 9.53 23.57
CA LEU A 54 5.59 9.85 24.18
C LEU A 54 5.76 11.36 24.42
N ALA A 55 5.26 12.21 23.51
CA ALA A 55 5.27 13.66 23.71
C ALA A 55 4.46 14.07 24.95
N ASN A 56 3.35 13.37 25.24
CA ASN A 56 2.59 13.56 26.49
C ASN A 56 3.39 13.16 27.74
N VAL A 57 4.17 12.08 27.66
CA VAL A 57 5.02 11.63 28.77
C VAL A 57 6.19 12.59 29.00
N ARG A 58 6.81 13.13 27.93
CA ARG A 58 8.03 13.95 28.00
C ARG A 58 7.80 15.44 28.24
N TYR A 59 6.78 16.02 27.59
CA TYR A 59 6.52 17.46 27.58
C TYR A 59 5.27 17.86 28.36
N GLY A 60 4.63 16.90 29.02
CA GLY A 60 3.36 17.08 29.71
C GLY A 60 2.16 16.91 28.78
N ILE A 61 1.01 16.74 29.42
CA ILE A 61 -0.28 16.49 28.77
C ILE A 61 -0.73 17.77 28.07
N ARG A 62 -0.82 17.74 26.74
CA ARG A 62 -1.33 18.87 25.94
C ARG A 62 -2.31 18.38 24.87
N PRO A 63 -3.38 19.14 24.55
CA PRO A 63 -4.33 18.75 23.52
C PRO A 63 -3.68 18.46 22.16
N ARG A 64 -2.64 19.23 21.78
CA ARG A 64 -1.93 19.08 20.51
C ARG A 64 -1.31 17.68 20.30
N HIS A 65 -0.85 17.02 21.36
CA HIS A 65 -0.22 15.71 21.24
C HIS A 65 -1.28 14.61 21.02
N TYR A 66 -2.45 14.74 21.65
CA TYR A 66 -3.59 13.86 21.38
C TYR A 66 -4.16 14.07 19.97
N GLY A 67 -4.19 15.31 19.50
CA GLY A 67 -4.54 15.62 18.10
C GLY A 67 -3.62 14.89 17.12
N MET A 68 -2.31 14.86 17.39
CA MET A 68 -1.35 14.11 16.57
C MET A 68 -1.65 12.60 16.55
N CYS A 69 -2.03 12.01 17.68
CA CYS A 69 -2.45 10.60 17.75
C CYS A 69 -3.71 10.34 16.91
N ILE A 70 -4.72 11.22 17.01
CA ILE A 70 -5.98 11.07 16.27
C ILE A 70 -5.76 11.18 14.76
N VAL A 71 -5.01 12.20 14.30
CA VAL A 71 -4.71 12.37 12.87
C VAL A 71 -3.94 11.17 12.33
N SER A 72 -2.95 10.68 13.09
CA SER A 72 -2.19 9.48 12.72
C SER A 72 -3.07 8.24 12.64
N ALA A 73 -3.98 8.06 13.60
CA ALA A 73 -4.92 6.93 13.63
C ALA A 73 -5.94 6.99 12.48
N MET A 74 -6.46 8.18 12.14
CA MET A 74 -7.35 8.37 11.00
C MET A 74 -6.66 8.03 9.67
N PHE A 75 -5.41 8.48 9.50
CA PHE A 75 -4.62 8.13 8.33
C PHE A 75 -4.38 6.61 8.25
N GLY A 76 -3.96 5.99 9.35
CA GLY A 76 -3.77 4.54 9.44
C GLY A 76 -5.04 3.76 9.10
N ALA A 77 -6.18 4.16 9.67
CA ALA A 77 -7.48 3.55 9.38
C ALA A 77 -7.86 3.67 7.90
N ALA A 78 -7.65 4.82 7.26
CA ALA A 78 -7.92 5.00 5.84
C ALA A 78 -7.06 4.07 4.96
N VAL A 79 -5.78 3.92 5.30
CA VAL A 79 -4.86 2.99 4.61
C VAL A 79 -5.29 1.54 4.80
N SER A 80 -5.67 1.15 6.02
CA SER A 80 -6.18 -0.20 6.30
C SER A 80 -7.50 -0.50 5.58
N ILE A 81 -8.45 0.44 5.58
CA ILE A 81 -9.71 0.30 4.83
C ILE A 81 -9.42 0.10 3.34
N ARG A 82 -8.54 0.92 2.76
CA ARG A 82 -8.13 0.76 1.36
C ARG A 82 -7.57 -0.64 1.09
N GLN A 83 -6.71 -1.15 1.97
CA GLN A 83 -6.16 -2.49 1.83
C GLN A 83 -7.23 -3.58 1.90
N ILE A 84 -8.18 -3.47 2.83
CA ILE A 84 -9.31 -4.41 2.95
C ILE A 84 -10.17 -4.37 1.67
N THR A 85 -10.47 -3.18 1.15
CA THR A 85 -11.30 -3.05 -0.06
C THR A 85 -10.66 -3.66 -1.30
N LEU A 86 -9.33 -3.70 -1.37
CA LEU A 86 -8.62 -4.33 -2.48
C LEU A 86 -8.76 -5.86 -2.47
N HIS A 87 -8.97 -6.47 -1.30
CA HIS A 87 -9.09 -7.93 -1.16
C HIS A 87 -10.54 -8.41 -0.95
N ILE A 88 -11.52 -7.50 -0.96
CA ILE A 88 -12.95 -7.82 -0.84
C ILE A 88 -13.55 -8.38 -2.14
N VAL A 89 -12.99 -8.05 -3.30
CA VAL A 89 -13.44 -8.61 -4.58
C VAL A 89 -12.60 -9.86 -4.86
N PRO A 90 -13.14 -11.07 -4.70
CA PRO A 90 -12.38 -12.29 -4.87
C PRO A 90 -12.06 -12.51 -6.35
N ALA A 91 -10.80 -12.34 -6.73
CA ALA A 91 -10.27 -13.00 -7.92
C ALA A 91 -10.00 -14.47 -7.55
N PRO A 92 -10.34 -15.45 -8.41
CA PRO A 92 -10.08 -16.86 -8.12
C PRO A 92 -8.58 -17.08 -7.82
N GLY A 93 -8.27 -17.58 -6.62
CA GLY A 93 -6.90 -17.86 -6.15
C GLY A 93 -6.28 -16.85 -5.18
N ASN A 94 -6.98 -15.79 -4.75
CA ASN A 94 -6.46 -14.81 -3.79
C ASN A 94 -7.08 -14.93 -2.40
N GLU A 95 -6.47 -15.71 -1.50
CA GLU A 95 -6.88 -15.87 -0.09
C GLU A 95 -6.46 -14.68 0.82
N GLY A 96 -6.14 -13.52 0.25
CA GLY A 96 -5.67 -12.35 0.98
C GLY A 96 -4.15 -12.31 1.16
N TYR A 97 -3.61 -11.12 1.42
CA TYR A 97 -2.16 -10.92 1.53
C TYR A 97 -1.66 -11.23 2.95
N GLY A 98 -0.72 -12.17 3.05
CA GLY A 98 -0.03 -12.57 4.28
C GLY A 98 -0.81 -13.55 5.14
N THR A 99 -0.09 -14.30 5.99
CA THR A 99 -0.70 -15.32 6.84
C THR A 99 -1.72 -14.73 7.82
N PRO A 100 -2.93 -15.32 7.94
CA PRO A 100 -3.91 -14.88 8.93
C PRO A 100 -3.44 -15.23 10.34
N VAL A 101 -3.46 -14.25 11.24
CA VAL A 101 -3.17 -14.45 12.66
C VAL A 101 -4.51 -14.50 13.40
N LEU A 102 -4.80 -15.63 14.05
CA LEU A 102 -6.10 -15.90 14.69
C LEU A 102 -7.30 -15.82 13.71
N GLY A 103 -7.10 -16.22 12.46
CA GLY A 103 -8.13 -16.22 11.41
C GLY A 103 -8.43 -14.85 10.79
N ILE A 104 -7.66 -13.81 11.15
CA ILE A 104 -7.83 -12.45 10.63
C ILE A 104 -6.47 -11.95 10.09
N HIS A 105 -6.45 -11.37 8.89
CA HIS A 105 -5.23 -10.81 8.33
C HIS A 105 -4.73 -9.58 9.12
N LEU A 106 -3.42 -9.36 9.10
CA LEU A 106 -2.74 -8.30 9.87
C LEU A 106 -3.28 -6.88 9.59
N TYR A 107 -3.71 -6.59 8.36
CA TYR A 107 -4.27 -5.28 8.01
C TYR A 107 -5.66 -5.02 8.62
N THR A 108 -6.43 -6.07 8.90
CA THR A 108 -7.72 -5.96 9.59
C THR A 108 -7.50 -5.74 11.08
N TRP A 109 -6.49 -6.40 11.67
CA TRP A 109 -6.02 -6.08 13.03
C TRP A 109 -5.60 -4.61 13.16
N ALA A 110 -4.85 -4.08 12.17
CA ALA A 110 -4.46 -2.68 12.17
C ALA A 110 -5.68 -1.73 12.19
N LEU A 111 -6.73 -2.03 11.40
CA LEU A 111 -7.97 -1.24 11.43
C LEU A 111 -8.64 -1.25 12.82
N LEU A 112 -8.70 -2.41 13.47
CA LEU A 112 -9.26 -2.52 14.82
C LEU A 112 -8.45 -1.72 15.84
N ILE A 113 -7.12 -1.74 15.74
CA ILE A 113 -6.22 -0.98 16.63
C ILE A 113 -6.41 0.53 16.43
N PHE A 114 -6.49 1.01 15.19
CA PHE A 114 -6.73 2.42 14.91
C PHE A 114 -8.12 2.87 15.36
N GLY A 115 -9.16 2.05 15.11
CA GLY A 115 -10.52 2.30 15.58
C GLY A 115 -10.59 2.38 17.11
N ALA A 116 -9.99 1.40 17.81
CA ALA A 116 -9.90 1.39 19.26
C ALA A 116 -9.15 2.62 19.80
N THR A 117 -8.05 3.01 19.15
CA THR A 117 -7.30 4.22 19.51
C THR A 117 -8.17 5.47 19.45
N ILE A 118 -8.91 5.67 18.35
CA ILE A 118 -9.79 6.82 18.18
C ILE A 118 -10.89 6.83 19.24
N LEU A 119 -11.50 5.66 19.53
CA LEU A 119 -12.54 5.53 20.55
C LEU A 119 -12.02 5.81 21.96
N ILE A 120 -10.85 5.28 22.33
CA ILE A 120 -10.23 5.51 23.64
C ILE A 120 -9.90 6.98 23.83
N LEU A 121 -9.30 7.62 22.83
CA LEU A 121 -8.99 9.05 22.89
C LEU A 121 -10.26 9.91 22.93
N GLY A 122 -11.30 9.53 22.16
CA GLY A 122 -12.61 10.18 22.18
C GLY A 122 -13.28 10.10 23.56
N MET A 123 -13.29 8.92 24.19
CA MET A 123 -13.79 8.74 25.55
C MET A 123 -12.99 9.55 26.56
N LEU A 124 -11.66 9.61 26.41
CA LEU A 124 -10.78 10.39 27.28
C LEU A 124 -11.09 11.91 27.21
N PHE A 125 -11.45 12.44 26.04
CA PHE A 125 -11.93 13.81 25.90
C PHE A 125 -13.29 14.03 26.56
N LEU A 126 -14.20 13.07 26.40
CA LEU A 126 -15.59 13.18 26.90
C LEU A 126 -15.66 13.14 28.44
N PHE A 127 -14.94 12.21 29.06
CA PHE A 127 -15.04 11.97 30.51
C PHE A 127 -13.99 12.73 31.34
N ASN A 128 -12.87 13.16 30.73
CA ASN A 128 -11.74 13.71 31.49
C ASN A 128 -11.23 15.05 30.93
N SER A 129 -12.13 15.91 30.44
CA SER A 129 -11.82 17.25 29.95
C SER A 129 -11.10 18.14 30.98
N LYS A 130 -11.29 17.89 32.28
CA LYS A 130 -10.65 18.63 33.38
C LYS A 130 -9.12 18.44 33.45
N GLN A 131 -8.56 17.41 32.80
CA GLN A 131 -7.11 17.18 32.77
C GLN A 131 -6.32 18.23 31.98
N PHE A 132 -7.00 19.03 31.14
CA PHE A 132 -6.37 20.06 30.32
C PHE A 132 -6.33 21.44 31.00
N TYR A 133 -7.07 21.61 32.10
CA TYR A 133 -7.24 22.89 32.80
C TYR A 133 -6.53 22.95 34.15
N THR A 134 -5.76 21.92 34.54
CA THR A 134 -5.01 21.97 35.79
C THR A 134 -3.92 23.03 35.72
N LYS A 135 -4.02 24.00 36.63
CA LYS A 135 -3.18 25.19 36.78
C LYS A 135 -1.83 24.85 37.45
N ASP A 136 -1.28 23.67 37.18
CA ASP A 136 0.02 23.27 37.72
C ASP A 136 1.12 23.86 36.85
N ASN A 137 1.91 24.74 37.48
CA ASN A 137 2.94 25.55 36.84
C ASN A 137 3.96 24.63 36.12
N PRO A 138 4.11 24.70 34.78
CA PRO A 138 4.97 23.79 34.01
C PRO A 138 6.47 23.97 34.31
N LYS A 139 6.84 24.93 35.14
CA LYS A 139 8.23 25.27 35.51
C LYS A 139 8.82 24.39 36.63
N ASN A 140 8.00 23.66 37.39
CA ASN A 140 8.48 22.78 38.47
C ASN A 140 8.50 21.29 38.11
N LEU A 141 8.20 20.93 36.86
CA LEU A 141 8.40 19.58 36.35
C LEU A 141 9.87 19.47 35.89
N THR A 142 10.74 19.14 36.83
CA THR A 142 12.12 18.78 36.50
C THR A 142 12.13 17.70 35.40
N PRO A 143 13.03 17.77 34.40
CA PRO A 143 13.04 16.82 33.28
C PRO A 143 13.49 15.39 33.67
N LEU A 144 13.48 15.03 34.95
CA LEU A 144 14.10 13.81 35.48
C LEU A 144 13.32 13.16 36.64
N SER A 145 12.03 12.87 36.43
CA SER A 145 11.32 11.86 37.23
C SER A 145 10.36 11.06 36.35
N VAL A 146 10.87 10.57 35.22
CA VAL A 146 10.18 9.53 34.45
C VAL A 146 10.36 8.22 35.23
N SER A 147 9.28 7.51 35.53
CA SER A 147 9.39 6.17 36.13
C SER A 147 10.25 5.28 35.22
N ARG A 148 10.96 4.29 35.79
CA ARG A 148 11.80 3.35 35.00
C ARG A 148 11.02 2.77 33.79
N LEU A 149 9.73 2.53 33.98
CA LEU A 149 8.80 2.10 32.93
C LEU A 149 8.67 3.09 31.76
N GLY A 150 8.58 4.40 32.01
CA GLY A 150 8.50 5.38 30.93
C GLY A 150 9.80 5.51 30.14
N VAL A 151 10.96 5.29 30.77
CA VAL A 151 12.26 5.24 30.08
C VAL A 151 12.37 4.00 29.20
N ILE A 152 11.94 2.84 29.71
CA ILE A 152 11.89 1.59 28.93
C ILE A 152 10.96 1.76 27.72
N ALA A 153 9.76 2.32 27.91
CA ALA A 153 8.82 2.57 26.82
C ALA A 153 9.39 3.50 25.74
N PHE A 154 10.15 4.53 26.13
CA PHE A 154 10.82 5.42 25.20
C PHE A 154 11.88 4.69 24.36
N TRP A 155 12.78 3.95 25.00
CA TRP A 155 13.83 3.20 24.28
C TRP A 155 13.25 2.08 23.41
N LEU A 156 12.17 1.43 23.85
CA LEU A 156 11.44 0.44 23.07
C LEU A 156 10.88 1.06 21.79
N ALA A 157 10.12 2.14 21.92
CA ALA A 157 9.52 2.83 20.77
C ALA A 157 10.58 3.41 19.83
N PHE A 158 11.67 3.97 20.38
CA PHE A 158 12.80 4.45 19.60
C PHE A 158 13.47 3.31 18.83
N GLY A 159 13.76 2.18 19.48
CA GLY A 159 14.35 1.00 18.86
C GLY A 159 13.49 0.44 17.72
N ILE A 160 12.18 0.32 17.92
CA ILE A 160 11.24 -0.14 16.89
C ILE A 160 11.16 0.85 15.72
N THR A 161 11.18 2.16 15.99
CA THR A 161 11.14 3.19 14.95
C THR A 161 12.42 3.18 14.12
N ALA A 162 13.58 3.09 14.79
CA ALA A 162 14.88 3.01 14.14
C ALA A 162 15.00 1.73 13.31
N ALA A 163 14.54 0.58 13.84
CA ALA A 163 14.46 -0.66 13.08
C ALA A 163 13.58 -0.50 11.83
N ASN A 164 12.42 0.16 11.93
CA ASN A 164 11.50 0.37 10.79
C ASN A 164 12.16 1.20 9.71
N ALA A 165 12.71 2.34 10.08
CA ALA A 165 13.48 3.16 9.15
C ALA A 165 14.61 2.34 8.52
N CYS A 166 15.43 1.66 9.32
CA CYS A 166 16.56 0.87 8.85
C CYS A 166 16.12 -0.23 7.86
N THR A 167 15.12 -1.04 8.20
CA THR A 167 14.61 -2.08 7.30
C THR A 167 14.03 -1.50 6.01
N THR A 168 13.28 -0.40 6.08
CA THR A 168 12.71 0.24 4.88
C THR A 168 13.78 0.86 3.98
N PHE A 169 14.85 1.42 4.53
CA PHE A 169 15.96 1.99 3.75
C PHE A 169 16.92 0.92 3.22
N LEU A 170 17.17 -0.15 3.97
CA LEU A 170 18.02 -1.27 3.56
C LEU A 170 17.34 -2.16 2.52
N GLU A 171 16.02 -2.23 2.52
CA GLU A 171 15.21 -2.79 1.45
C GLU A 171 15.26 -1.88 0.21
N ARG A 172 16.43 -1.76 -0.42
CA ARG A 172 16.58 -1.30 -1.81
C ARG A 172 15.77 -2.29 -2.65
N GLY A 173 14.53 -1.97 -2.97
CA GLY A 173 13.54 -2.87 -3.58
C GLY A 173 13.86 -3.35 -5.00
N TYR A 174 15.03 -3.94 -5.23
CA TYR A 174 15.47 -4.40 -6.55
C TYR A 174 15.03 -5.84 -6.88
N ARG A 175 14.64 -6.67 -5.91
CA ARG A 175 14.12 -8.04 -6.13
C ARG A 175 13.33 -8.49 -4.91
N LYS A 176 12.04 -8.84 -5.07
CA LYS A 176 11.21 -9.30 -3.95
C LYS A 176 10.17 -10.39 -4.23
N MET A 177 9.95 -10.84 -5.47
CA MET A 177 9.21 -12.06 -5.85
C MET A 177 9.22 -12.12 -7.39
N PRO A 178 9.76 -13.16 -8.05
CA PRO A 178 9.86 -13.21 -9.51
C PRO A 178 8.51 -13.18 -10.24
N PHE A 179 7.43 -13.53 -9.56
CA PHE A 179 6.17 -13.89 -10.21
C PHE A 179 5.03 -12.85 -10.20
N MET A 180 5.07 -11.83 -9.34
CA MET A 180 3.84 -11.12 -8.89
C MET A 180 3.84 -9.59 -9.05
N ALA A 181 4.84 -9.00 -9.71
CA ALA A 181 4.89 -7.55 -9.91
C ALA A 181 5.04 -7.20 -11.41
N PRO A 182 3.96 -7.37 -12.21
CA PRO A 182 3.96 -6.95 -13.61
C PRO A 182 4.37 -5.48 -13.71
N MET A 183 5.24 -5.16 -14.68
CA MET A 183 5.47 -3.78 -15.07
C MET A 183 4.11 -3.15 -15.42
N ARG A 184 3.87 -1.91 -14.96
CA ARG A 184 2.67 -1.16 -15.36
C ARG A 184 2.66 -0.99 -16.88
N GLU A 185 1.50 -1.20 -17.48
CA GLU A 185 1.23 -1.08 -18.91
C GLU A 185 1.69 0.30 -19.44
N THR A 186 1.45 1.36 -18.67
CA THR A 186 1.88 2.72 -19.04
C THR A 186 3.39 2.89 -19.08
N ILE A 187 4.13 2.18 -18.23
CA ILE A 187 5.61 2.22 -18.22
C ILE A 187 6.13 1.40 -19.41
N ALA A 188 5.55 0.22 -19.66
CA ALA A 188 5.90 -0.59 -20.82
C ALA A 188 5.68 0.18 -22.13
N ALA A 189 4.54 0.86 -22.28
CA ALA A 189 4.26 1.73 -23.43
C ALA A 189 5.26 2.89 -23.54
N ALA A 190 5.62 3.55 -22.43
CA ALA A 190 6.61 4.62 -22.43
C ALA A 190 7.99 4.13 -22.88
N VAL A 191 8.42 2.95 -22.42
CA VAL A 191 9.67 2.32 -22.86
C VAL A 191 9.65 2.05 -24.37
N LEU A 192 8.56 1.48 -24.88
CA LEU A 192 8.41 1.20 -26.33
C LEU A 192 8.37 2.48 -27.16
N MET A 193 7.75 3.55 -26.66
CA MET A 193 7.75 4.86 -27.29
C MET A 193 9.15 5.47 -27.34
N GLU A 194 9.92 5.38 -26.24
CA GLU A 194 11.30 5.85 -26.19
C GLU A 194 12.21 5.04 -27.11
N MET A 195 11.98 3.72 -27.18
CA MET A 195 12.62 2.86 -28.16
C MET A 195 12.24 3.21 -29.60
N LYS A 196 11.19 4.01 -29.83
CA LYS A 196 10.58 4.29 -31.13
C LYS A 196 10.13 3.01 -31.83
N TYR A 197 9.54 2.10 -31.07
CA TYR A 197 9.01 0.86 -31.59
C TYR A 197 7.66 1.11 -32.28
N ASP A 198 7.56 0.72 -33.56
CA ASP A 198 6.38 0.93 -34.41
C ASP A 198 5.86 -0.37 -35.05
N GLY A 199 6.45 -1.52 -34.68
CA GLY A 199 6.14 -2.83 -35.24
C GLY A 199 6.86 -3.17 -36.55
N SER A 200 7.72 -2.30 -37.08
CA SER A 200 8.46 -2.56 -38.33
C SER A 200 9.67 -3.47 -38.17
N ARG A 201 10.20 -3.59 -36.94
CA ARG A 201 11.38 -4.38 -36.60
C ARG A 201 11.03 -5.46 -35.57
N PRO A 202 11.74 -6.60 -35.58
CA PRO A 202 11.53 -7.62 -34.56
C PRO A 202 11.80 -7.08 -33.14
N LEU A 203 11.08 -7.62 -32.16
CA LEU A 203 11.28 -7.35 -30.75
C LEU A 203 11.50 -8.67 -30.01
N VAL A 204 12.57 -8.74 -29.21
CA VAL A 204 12.82 -9.87 -28.32
C VAL A 204 12.73 -9.38 -26.88
N VAL A 205 11.87 -10.00 -26.09
CA VAL A 205 11.72 -9.78 -24.65
C VAL A 205 12.21 -11.04 -23.94
N PRO A 206 13.51 -11.13 -23.61
CA PRO A 206 14.14 -12.37 -23.16
C PRO A 206 13.81 -12.76 -21.71
N MET A 207 13.16 -11.85 -20.97
CA MET A 207 12.68 -12.03 -19.59
C MET A 207 11.30 -11.38 -19.51
N CYS A 208 10.30 -12.01 -20.13
CA CYS A 208 9.00 -11.39 -20.35
C CYS A 208 8.13 -11.30 -19.10
N GLY A 209 8.40 -12.11 -18.06
CA GLY A 209 7.56 -12.19 -16.87
C GLY A 209 6.11 -12.47 -17.24
N SER A 210 5.19 -11.56 -16.88
CA SER A 210 3.77 -11.63 -17.23
C SER A 210 3.41 -11.12 -18.64
N GLY A 211 4.41 -10.73 -19.44
CA GLY A 211 4.25 -10.42 -20.86
C GLY A 211 3.89 -8.97 -21.18
N THR A 212 3.90 -8.04 -20.21
CA THR A 212 3.41 -6.67 -20.42
C THR A 212 4.08 -5.97 -21.60
N ILE A 213 5.41 -6.04 -21.72
CA ILE A 213 6.14 -5.37 -22.81
C ILE A 213 5.78 -5.98 -24.18
N ALA A 214 5.69 -7.31 -24.26
CA ALA A 214 5.35 -7.99 -25.52
C ALA A 214 3.91 -7.68 -25.96
N ILE A 215 2.97 -7.64 -25.01
CA ILE A 215 1.56 -7.32 -25.27
C ILE A 215 1.41 -5.86 -25.68
N GLU A 216 2.00 -4.91 -24.96
CA GLU A 216 1.98 -3.48 -25.33
C GLU A 216 2.65 -3.27 -26.69
N ALA A 217 3.74 -3.98 -27.00
CA ALA A 217 4.38 -3.92 -28.30
C ALA A 217 3.45 -4.39 -29.42
N ALA A 218 2.73 -5.50 -29.23
CA ALA A 218 1.76 -5.99 -30.21
C ALA A 218 0.58 -5.02 -30.40
N LEU A 219 0.07 -4.42 -29.31
CA LEU A 219 -0.99 -3.42 -29.35
C LEU A 219 -0.53 -2.13 -30.06
N MET A 220 0.68 -1.64 -29.76
CA MET A 220 1.27 -0.47 -30.40
C MET A 220 1.51 -0.72 -31.90
N ALA A 221 2.02 -1.89 -32.26
CA ALA A 221 2.29 -2.25 -33.64
C ALA A 221 1.02 -2.31 -34.50
N LYS A 222 -0.10 -2.79 -33.93
CA LYS A 222 -1.42 -2.77 -34.58
C LYS A 222 -2.14 -1.43 -34.48
N GLN A 223 -1.55 -0.41 -33.85
CA GLN A 223 -2.19 0.88 -33.53
C GLN A 223 -3.55 0.71 -32.82
N ARG A 224 -3.63 -0.28 -31.93
CA ARG A 224 -4.83 -0.54 -31.14
C ARG A 224 -4.89 0.41 -29.97
N ALA A 225 -5.91 1.27 -29.95
CA ALA A 225 -6.11 2.18 -28.83
C ALA A 225 -6.29 1.38 -27.52
N PRO A 226 -5.54 1.69 -26.45
CA PRO A 226 -5.55 0.89 -25.21
C PRO A 226 -6.93 0.88 -24.55
N GLY A 227 -7.68 1.98 -24.72
CA GLY A 227 -9.02 2.13 -24.17
C GLY A 227 -10.10 1.26 -24.84
N LEU A 228 -9.81 0.55 -25.94
CA LEU A 228 -10.76 -0.33 -26.61
C LEU A 228 -10.98 -1.65 -25.85
N LEU A 229 -9.98 -2.12 -25.11
CA LEU A 229 -10.04 -3.37 -24.33
C LEU A 229 -10.95 -3.24 -23.10
N ARG A 230 -11.10 -2.03 -22.56
CA ARG A 230 -11.98 -1.77 -21.41
C ARG A 230 -13.42 -1.60 -21.86
N SER A 231 -14.35 -2.38 -21.30
CA SER A 231 -15.77 -2.30 -21.67
C SER A 231 -16.51 -1.13 -21.01
N ASN A 232 -16.06 -0.68 -19.84
CA ASN A 232 -16.82 0.25 -19.00
C ASN A 232 -15.95 1.39 -18.44
N TYR A 233 -16.44 2.62 -18.56
CA TYR A 233 -15.81 3.84 -18.07
C TYR A 233 -16.77 4.62 -17.19
N THR A 234 -16.27 5.24 -16.11
CA THR A 234 -17.08 6.03 -15.17
C THR A 234 -17.77 7.21 -15.85
N CYS A 235 -17.16 7.81 -16.88
CA CYS A 235 -17.76 8.91 -17.64
C CYS A 235 -19.06 8.51 -18.36
N ASN A 236 -19.27 7.22 -18.65
CA ASN A 236 -20.50 6.74 -19.30
C ASN A 236 -21.70 6.68 -18.34
N HIS A 237 -21.46 6.83 -17.03
CA HIS A 237 -22.51 6.80 -15.99
C HIS A 237 -22.90 8.20 -15.51
N TRP A 238 -22.36 9.26 -16.10
CA TRP A 238 -22.73 10.63 -15.76
C TRP A 238 -24.10 10.99 -16.36
N LEU A 239 -24.89 11.81 -15.65
CA LEU A 239 -26.23 12.24 -16.09
C LEU A 239 -26.23 12.91 -17.47
N ASN A 240 -25.17 13.65 -17.79
CA ASN A 240 -25.01 14.38 -19.04
C ASN A 240 -24.04 13.68 -20.01
N ALA A 241 -23.84 12.36 -19.87
CA ALA A 241 -22.94 11.62 -20.76
C ALA A 241 -23.56 11.48 -22.16
N ASP A 242 -22.88 12.02 -23.16
CA ASP A 242 -23.25 11.85 -24.56
C ASP A 242 -22.83 10.46 -25.06
N LYS A 243 -23.80 9.55 -25.12
CA LYS A 243 -23.59 8.15 -25.53
C LYS A 243 -23.32 8.01 -27.03
N ASP A 244 -23.84 8.92 -27.84
CA ASP A 244 -23.68 8.88 -29.29
C ASP A 244 -22.28 9.34 -29.67
N ALA A 245 -21.81 10.44 -29.06
CA ALA A 245 -20.43 10.89 -29.19
C ALA A 245 -19.44 9.81 -28.72
N TRP A 246 -19.71 9.14 -27.60
CA TRP A 246 -18.85 8.06 -27.11
C TRP A 246 -18.79 6.86 -28.07
N SER A 247 -19.94 6.46 -28.62
CA SER A 247 -20.03 5.35 -29.58
C SER A 247 -19.28 5.68 -30.87
N GLN A 248 -19.40 6.92 -31.35
CA GLN A 248 -18.68 7.43 -32.51
C GLN A 248 -17.17 7.41 -32.29
N GLN A 249 -16.67 7.90 -31.15
CA GLN A 249 -15.24 7.87 -30.83
C GLN A 249 -14.67 6.45 -30.78
N ARG A 250 -15.43 5.48 -30.25
CA ARG A 250 -15.01 4.07 -30.29
C ARG A 250 -14.97 3.50 -31.71
N ALA A 251 -15.91 3.89 -32.57
CA ALA A 251 -15.91 3.49 -33.98
C ALA A 251 -14.71 4.08 -34.72
N ASP A 252 -14.38 5.35 -34.46
CA ASP A 252 -13.24 6.03 -35.09
C ASP A 252 -11.90 5.45 -34.61
N ALA A 253 -11.77 5.14 -33.32
CA ALA A 253 -10.58 4.46 -32.80
C ALA A 253 -10.34 3.08 -33.44
N LYS A 254 -11.41 2.34 -33.79
CA LYS A 254 -11.29 1.06 -34.50
C LYS A 254 -10.80 1.22 -35.95
N LYS A 255 -11.10 2.35 -36.60
CA LYS A 255 -10.64 2.61 -37.97
C LYS A 255 -9.13 2.82 -38.07
N LEU A 256 -8.48 3.21 -36.97
CA LEU A 256 -7.03 3.42 -36.89
C LEU A 256 -6.21 2.11 -36.81
N LEU A 257 -6.86 0.96 -36.68
CA LEU A 257 -6.18 -0.33 -36.59
C LEU A 257 -5.43 -0.66 -37.89
N LYS A 258 -4.13 -0.96 -37.77
CA LYS A 258 -3.33 -1.46 -38.89
C LYS A 258 -3.73 -2.91 -39.22
N LYS A 259 -3.89 -3.18 -40.51
CA LYS A 259 -4.23 -4.53 -41.01
C LYS A 259 -3.03 -5.45 -41.10
N ASN A 260 -1.86 -4.93 -41.47
CA ASN A 260 -0.65 -5.73 -41.65
C ASN A 260 -0.17 -6.31 -40.31
N ASP A 261 0.42 -7.50 -40.38
CA ASP A 261 1.05 -8.11 -39.22
C ASP A 261 2.39 -7.43 -38.92
N PRO A 262 2.73 -7.29 -37.62
CA PRO A 262 3.99 -6.71 -37.21
C PRO A 262 5.14 -7.65 -37.52
N ALA A 263 6.37 -7.12 -37.48
CA ALA A 263 7.55 -7.96 -37.39
C ALA A 263 7.50 -8.85 -36.12
N PRO A 264 8.23 -9.98 -36.10
CA PRO A 264 8.15 -10.97 -35.02
C PRO A 264 8.37 -10.38 -33.63
N ILE A 265 7.50 -10.73 -32.69
CA ILE A 265 7.62 -10.40 -31.26
C ILE A 265 7.86 -11.70 -30.52
N ILE A 266 9.05 -11.86 -29.96
CA ILE A 266 9.47 -13.06 -29.24
C ILE A 266 9.47 -12.74 -27.75
N ALA A 267 8.71 -13.50 -26.97
CA ALA A 267 8.66 -13.40 -25.52
C ALA A 267 9.20 -14.71 -24.93
N SER A 268 10.31 -14.62 -24.19
CA SER A 268 10.86 -15.75 -23.48
C SER A 268 11.06 -15.46 -22.00
N ASP A 269 11.05 -16.51 -21.19
CA ASP A 269 11.37 -16.44 -19.78
C ASP A 269 11.97 -17.77 -19.31
N ILE A 270 12.72 -17.75 -18.21
CA ILE A 270 13.27 -18.97 -17.61
C ILE A 270 12.20 -19.75 -16.85
N GLU A 271 11.12 -19.08 -16.42
CA GLU A 271 10.05 -19.66 -15.63
C GLU A 271 8.84 -20.01 -16.52
N GLU A 272 8.47 -21.29 -16.58
CA GLU A 272 7.37 -21.78 -17.43
C GLU A 272 6.00 -21.20 -17.06
N GLU A 273 5.75 -20.99 -15.76
CA GLU A 273 4.53 -20.34 -15.26
C GLU A 273 4.41 -18.88 -15.77
N ALA A 274 5.53 -18.18 -16.01
CA ALA A 274 5.54 -16.80 -16.50
C ALA A 274 5.14 -16.75 -17.98
N ILE A 275 5.60 -17.73 -18.77
CA ILE A 275 5.17 -17.94 -20.15
C ILE A 275 3.67 -18.25 -20.23
N GLU A 276 3.16 -19.10 -19.35
CA GLU A 276 1.73 -19.41 -19.31
C GLU A 276 0.89 -18.19 -18.91
N ALA A 277 1.35 -17.40 -17.95
CA ALA A 277 0.71 -16.13 -17.59
C ALA A 277 0.71 -15.14 -18.77
N THR A 278 1.84 -15.03 -19.47
CA THR A 278 2.01 -14.20 -20.66
C THR A 278 1.05 -14.62 -21.78
N ARG A 279 0.92 -15.92 -22.04
CA ARG A 279 -0.03 -16.49 -23.02
C ARG A 279 -1.47 -16.14 -22.67
N LYS A 280 -1.89 -16.36 -21.42
CA LYS A 280 -3.25 -16.02 -20.95
C LYS A 280 -3.56 -14.53 -21.06
N ASN A 281 -2.59 -13.67 -20.72
CA ASN A 281 -2.73 -12.21 -20.84
C ASN A 281 -2.82 -11.77 -22.31
N ALA A 282 -2.00 -12.36 -23.18
CA ALA A 282 -2.03 -12.07 -24.62
C ALA A 282 -3.35 -12.50 -25.28
N VAL A 283 -3.93 -13.63 -24.88
CA VAL A 283 -5.27 -14.07 -25.32
C VAL A 283 -6.33 -13.07 -24.86
N THR A 284 -6.26 -12.60 -23.62
CA THR A 284 -7.19 -11.60 -23.07
C THR A 284 -7.09 -10.26 -23.81
N ALA A 285 -5.87 -9.86 -24.21
CA ALA A 285 -5.64 -8.69 -25.05
C ALA A 285 -5.99 -8.93 -26.54
N GLY A 286 -6.16 -10.19 -26.96
CA GLY A 286 -6.43 -10.60 -28.34
C GLY A 286 -5.25 -10.37 -29.28
N VAL A 287 -4.02 -10.60 -28.79
CA VAL A 287 -2.76 -10.44 -29.54
C VAL A 287 -1.83 -11.65 -29.41
N ASP A 288 -2.34 -12.77 -28.91
CA ASP A 288 -1.63 -14.04 -28.73
C ASP A 288 -1.00 -14.56 -30.03
N HIS A 289 -1.73 -14.48 -31.14
CA HIS A 289 -1.28 -14.88 -32.48
C HIS A 289 -0.16 -13.99 -33.06
N LEU A 290 0.19 -12.89 -32.40
CA LEU A 290 1.25 -11.96 -32.83
C LEU A 290 2.55 -12.13 -32.04
N ILE A 291 2.57 -13.02 -31.05
CA ILE A 291 3.68 -13.19 -30.11
C ILE A 291 4.11 -14.66 -30.12
N ASP A 292 5.41 -14.89 -30.33
CA ASP A 292 6.04 -16.20 -30.20
C ASP A 292 6.51 -16.38 -28.75
N PHE A 293 6.06 -17.44 -28.10
CA PHE A 293 6.34 -17.71 -26.67
C PHE A 293 7.37 -18.85 -26.54
N HIS A 294 8.45 -18.62 -25.81
CA HIS A 294 9.59 -19.55 -25.66
C HIS A 294 10.03 -19.78 -24.22
#